data_AF-A0A937ABX8-F1
#
_entry.id   AF-A0A937ABX8-F1
#
_cell.length_a   1.000
_cell.length_b   1.000
_cell.length_c   1.000
_cell.angle_alpha   90.00
_cell.angle_beta   90.00
_cell.angle_gamma   90.00
#
_symmetry.space_group_name_H-M   'P 1'
#
loop_
_entity.id
_entity.type
_entity.pdbx_description
1 polymer ?
#
loop_
_entity_poly.entity_id
_entity_poly.type
_entity_poly.pdbx_seq_one_letter_code
_entity_poly.pdbx_strand_id
1 'polypeptide(L)' 'MNSLAYVKRINYLLEKIKKGSLHSPYQMTSQFNCSERTIRNMINELRNEGYNIRYSRKEKKYLLKN' A
#
# COMPACT_ATOMS: atom_id res chain seq x y z
N MET A 1 9.83 -5.75 -17.33
CA MET A 1 9.71 -5.36 -15.90
C MET A 1 9.60 -6.63 -15.08
N ASN A 2 10.46 -6.85 -14.07
CA ASN A 2 10.46 -8.08 -13.27
C ASN A 2 9.18 -8.19 -12.43
N SER A 3 8.18 -8.88 -12.96
CA SER A 3 6.85 -9.05 -12.35
C SER A 3 6.93 -9.61 -10.93
N LEU A 4 7.92 -10.45 -10.64
CA LEU A 4 8.07 -11.09 -9.33
C LEU A 4 8.38 -10.10 -8.20
N ALA A 5 9.26 -9.12 -8.44
CA ALA A 5 9.63 -8.12 -7.42
C ALA A 5 8.48 -7.15 -7.17
N TYR A 6 7.72 -6.82 -8.22
CA TYR A 6 6.56 -5.95 -8.14
C TYR A 6 5.43 -6.60 -7.31
N VAL A 7 5.08 -7.84 -7.64
CA VAL A 7 4.05 -8.61 -6.92
C VAL A 7 4.44 -8.78 -5.45
N LYS A 8 5.72 -9.04 -5.14
CA LYS A 8 6.21 -9.09 -3.76
C LYS A 8 5.99 -7.76 -3.01
N ARG A 9 6.23 -6.61 -3.66
CA ARG A 9 6.01 -5.28 -3.06
C ARG A 9 4.53 -5.00 -2.81
N ILE A 10 3.66 -5.30 -3.78
CA ILE A 10 2.20 -5.17 -3.66
C ILE A 10 1.69 -6.02 -2.49
N ASN A 11 2.08 -7.30 -2.43
CA ASN A 11 1.66 -8.20 -1.36
C ASN A 11 2.18 -7.74 0.01
N TYR A 12 3.42 -7.28 0.10
CA TYR A 12 3.98 -6.73 1.33
C TYR A 12 3.24 -5.46 1.79
N LEU A 13 2.88 -4.58 0.84
CA LEU A 13 2.10 -3.38 1.12
C LEU A 13 0.71 -3.74 1.66
N LEU A 14 0.04 -4.72 1.04
CA LEU A 14 -1.25 -5.23 1.49
C LEU A 14 -1.15 -5.81 2.91
N GLU A 15 -0.12 -6.60 3.21
CA GLU A 15 0.13 -7.11 4.56
C GLU A 15 0.29 -5.99 5.60
N LYS A 16 1.03 -4.93 5.27
CA LYS A 16 1.20 -3.75 6.13
C LYS A 16 -0.14 -3.04 6.41
N ILE A 17 -1.00 -2.94 5.39
CA ILE A 17 -2.34 -2.35 5.51
C ILE A 17 -3.26 -3.24 6.34
N LYS A 18 -3.25 -4.56 6.13
CA LYS A 18 -4.01 -5.54 6.94
C LYS A 18 -3.61 -5.49 8.41
N LYS A 19 -2.31 -5.33 8.69
CA LYS A 19 -1.77 -5.13 10.04
C LYS A 19 -2.06 -3.74 10.61
N GLY A 20 -2.62 -2.81 9.83
CA GLY A 20 -2.87 -1.43 10.24
C GLY A 20 -1.60 -0.65 10.57
N SER A 21 -0.48 -0.99 9.94
CA SER A 21 0.86 -0.41 10.20
C SER A 21 1.31 0.58 9.12
N LEU A 22 0.53 0.76 8.05
CA LEU A 22 0.83 1.72 7.00
C LEU A 22 0.22 3.09 7.34
N HIS A 23 1.03 4.01 7.86
CA HIS A 23 0.56 5.36 8.22
C HIS A 23 0.54 6.30 7.03
N SER A 24 1.57 6.23 6.18
CA SER A 24 1.72 7.10 5.01
C SER A 24 2.37 6.34 3.86
N PRO A 25 2.04 6.65 2.59
CA PRO A 25 2.73 6.08 1.44
C PRO A 25 4.23 6.43 1.45
N TYR A 26 4.59 7.57 2.05
CA TYR A 26 5.97 8.00 2.26
C TYR A 26 6.81 6.99 3.06
N GLN A 27 6.22 6.23 3.98
CA GLN A 27 6.99 5.23 4.75
C GLN A 27 7.54 4.11 3.86
N MET A 28 6.88 3.86 2.73
CA MET A 28 7.25 2.79 1.81
C MET A 28 8.17 3.27 0.69
N THR A 29 8.38 4.58 0.53
CA THR A 29 9.24 5.13 -0.53
C THR A 29 10.69 4.72 -0.32
N SER A 30 11.20 4.86 0.91
CA SER A 30 12.55 4.41 1.29
C SER A 30 12.70 2.90 1.22
N GLN A 31 11.68 2.15 1.67
CA GLN A 31 11.75 0.68 1.70
C GLN A 31 11.73 0.06 0.29
N PHE A 32 10.96 0.63 -0.63
CA PHE A 32 10.85 0.14 -2.01
C PHE A 32 11.75 0.89 -2.99
N ASN A 33 12.51 1.87 -2.50
CA ASN A 33 13.31 2.81 -3.28
C ASN A 33 12.52 3.37 -4.48
N CYS A 34 11.33 3.91 -4.20
CA CYS A 34 10.42 4.41 -5.24
C CYS A 34 9.66 5.65 -4.80
N SER A 35 9.06 6.34 -5.76
CA SER A 35 8.31 7.57 -5.48
C SER A 35 7.03 7.31 -4.70
N GLU A 36 6.57 8.32 -3.95
CA GLU A 36 5.28 8.26 -3.26
C GLU A 36 4.12 7.99 -4.24
N ARG A 37 4.24 8.54 -5.46
CA ARG A 37 3.30 8.30 -6.56
C ARG A 37 3.22 6.81 -6.91
N THR A 38 4.35 6.12 -6.96
CA THR A 38 4.41 4.67 -7.20
C THR A 38 3.69 3.89 -6.11
N ILE A 39 3.89 4.24 -4.83
CA ILE A 39 3.16 3.61 -3.72
C ILE A 39 1.66 3.87 -3.81
N ARG A 40 1.24 5.11 -4.12
CA ARG A 40 -0.18 5.43 -4.33
C ARG A 40 -0.78 4.62 -5.47
N ASN A 41 -0.04 4.42 -6.57
CA ASN A 41 -0.47 3.56 -7.67
C ASN A 41 -0.64 2.11 -7.21
N MET A 42 0.31 1.57 -6.44
CA MET A 42 0.19 0.22 -5.85
C MET A 42 -1.05 0.09 -4.95
N ILE A 43 -1.37 1.11 -4.14
CA ILE A 43 -2.60 1.13 -3.33
C ILE A 43 -3.85 1.16 -4.23
N ASN A 44 -3.81 1.91 -5.33
CA ASN A 44 -4.91 1.94 -6.29
C ASN A 44 -5.09 0.62 -7.02
N GLU A 45 -4.01 -0.10 -7.34
CA GLU A 45 -4.11 -1.44 -7.91
C GLU A 45 -4.76 -2.41 -6.93
N LEU A 46 -4.38 -2.39 -5.65
CA LEU A 46 -5.06 -3.18 -4.62
C LEU A 46 -6.56 -2.82 -4.54
N ARG A 47 -6.94 -1.56 -4.71
CA ARG A 47 -8.37 -1.17 -4.78
C ARG A 47 -9.06 -1.76 -6.01
N ASN A 48 -8.40 -1.75 -7.16
CA ASN A 48 -8.93 -2.33 -8.40
C ASN A 48 -9.04 -3.86 -8.32
N GLU A 49 -8.19 -4.52 -7.54
CA GLU A 49 -8.27 -5.96 -7.23
C GLU A 49 -9.43 -6.31 -6.29
N GLY A 50 -10.13 -5.31 -5.73
CA GLY A 50 -11.30 -5.52 -4.85
C GLY A 50 -11.03 -5.28 -3.37
N TYR A 51 -9.82 -4.89 -2.97
CA TYR A 51 -9.54 -4.52 -1.58
C TYR A 51 -10.08 -3.12 -1.27
N ASN A 52 -11.03 -3.01 -0.34
CA ASN A 52 -11.59 -1.72 0.06
C ASN A 52 -10.66 -0.96 1.03
N ILE A 53 -9.56 -0.43 0.48
CA ILE A 53 -8.52 0.28 1.23
C ILE A 53 -8.87 1.76 1.34
N ARG A 54 -9.06 2.25 2.56
CA ARG A 54 -9.34 3.67 2.84
C ARG A 54 -8.32 4.25 3.81
N TYR A 55 -8.00 5.53 3.60
CA TYR A 55 -7.23 6.28 4.56
C TYR A 55 -8.15 6.79 5.68
N SER A 56 -7.86 6.40 6.91
CA SER A 56 -8.53 6.90 8.10
C SER A 56 -7.80 8.15 8.61
N ARG A 57 -8.47 9.31 8.55
CA ARG A 57 -7.94 10.56 9.11
C ARG A 57 -7.81 10.50 10.65
N LYS A 58 -8.73 9.78 11.30
CA LYS A 58 -8.76 9.62 12.76
C LYS A 58 -7.53 8.87 13.27
N GLU A 59 -7.17 7.79 12.58
CA GLU A 59 -6.03 6.96 12.98
C GLU A 59 -4.74 7.28 12.20
N LYS A 60 -4.80 8.22 11.24
CA LYS A 60 -3.71 8.61 10.35
C LYS A 60 -3.02 7.42 9.69
N LYS A 61 -3.81 6.43 9.24
CA LYS A 61 -3.31 5.20 8.60
C LYS A 61 -4.27 4.66 7.54
N TYR A 62 -3.73 3.81 6.69
CA TYR A 62 -4.51 3.04 5.72
C TYR A 62 -5.08 1.80 6.40
N LEU A 63 -6.37 1.60 6.17
CA LEU A 63 -7.14 0.49 6.71
C LEU A 63 -7.82 -0.24 5.57
N LEU A 64 -7.87 -1.56 5.71
CA LEU A 64 -8.78 -2.38 4.93
C LEU A 64 -10.15 -2.30 5.61
N LYS A 65 -11.14 -1.71 4.93
CA LYS A 65 -12.55 -1.86 5.31
C LYS A 65 -13.06 -3.16 4.69
N ASN A 66 -13.77 -3.94 5.49
CA ASN A 66 -14.61 -5.02 4.98
C ASN A 66 -15.97 -4.45 4.58
#